data_AF-A0A7K4IDN1-F1
#
_entry.id   AF-A0A7K4IDN1-F1
#
_cell.length_a   1.000
_cell.length_b   1.000
_cell.length_c   1.000
_cell.angle_alpha   90.00
_cell.angle_beta   90.00
_cell.angle_gamma   90.00
#
_symmetry.space_group_name_H-M   'P 1'
#
loop_
_entity.id
_entity.type
_entity.pdbx_description
1 polymer ?
#
loop_
_entity_poly.entity_id
_entity_poly.type
_entity_poly.pdbx_seq_one_letter_code
_entity_poly.pdbx_strand_id
1 'polypeptide(L)'
;MTGKNMVDLSKYLRVIPIFGLFFYYMGNLVLAMSVSSPEVYLLLMAALSVPLLVGLFMRNRVLVIVGCILALLQGAGPIASLVFNAAAGGLLVLTGDVLFVVTIVIWAKNAK
;
A
#
# COMPACT_ATOMS: atom_id res chain seq x y z
N MET A 1 -35.07 -10.74 -12.73
CA MET A 1 -33.73 -11.15 -13.16
C MET A 1 -32.81 -9.94 -13.12
N THR A 2 -32.14 -9.68 -11.99
CA THR A 2 -31.15 -8.61 -11.86
C THR A 2 -29.80 -9.27 -11.63
N GLY A 3 -29.16 -9.67 -12.73
CA GLY A 3 -27.77 -10.11 -12.71
C GLY A 3 -26.90 -8.94 -12.29
N LYS A 4 -26.56 -8.85 -11.00
CA LYS A 4 -25.39 -8.10 -10.56
C LYS A 4 -24.20 -8.71 -11.30
N ASN A 5 -23.68 -8.01 -12.29
CA ASN A 5 -22.34 -8.23 -12.80
C ASN A 5 -21.38 -7.96 -11.64
N MET A 6 -21.22 -8.93 -10.73
CA MET A 6 -20.20 -8.88 -9.70
C MET A 6 -18.89 -8.98 -10.47
N VAL A 7 -18.25 -7.83 -10.69
CA VAL A 7 -16.91 -7.74 -11.28
C VAL A 7 -16.05 -8.74 -10.52
N ASP A 8 -15.53 -9.73 -11.24
CA ASP A 8 -14.70 -10.78 -10.68
C ASP A 8 -13.35 -10.19 -10.27
N LEU A 9 -13.31 -9.66 -9.05
CA LEU A 9 -12.16 -9.00 -8.43
C LEU A 9 -11.00 -9.97 -8.20
N SER A 10 -11.21 -11.29 -8.33
CA SER A 10 -10.15 -12.29 -8.22
C SER A 10 -9.04 -12.08 -9.27
N LYS A 11 -9.40 -11.54 -10.45
CA LYS A 11 -8.45 -11.21 -11.52
C LYS A 11 -7.52 -10.05 -11.17
N TYR A 12 -7.94 -9.20 -10.23
CA TYR A 12 -7.20 -7.99 -9.83
C TYR A 12 -6.47 -8.15 -8.49
N LEU A 13 -6.43 -9.37 -7.92
CA LEU A 13 -5.79 -9.67 -6.63
C LEU A 13 -4.32 -9.22 -6.54
N ARG A 14 -3.59 -9.24 -7.66
CA ARG A 14 -2.20 -8.75 -7.73
C ARG A 14 -2.11 -7.30 -8.20
N VAL A 15 -3.02 -6.87 -9.04
CA VAL A 15 -2.98 -5.54 -9.67
C VAL A 15 -3.16 -4.45 -8.61
N ILE A 16 -4.18 -4.59 -7.76
CA ILE A 16 -4.50 -3.60 -6.72
C ILE A 16 -3.32 -3.35 -5.78
N PRO A 17 -2.69 -4.36 -5.16
CA PRO A 17 -1.56 -4.12 -4.28
C PRO A 17 -0.30 -3.61 -4.99
N ILE A 18 -0.11 -3.95 -6.28
CA ILE A 18 1.01 -3.40 -7.08
C ILE A 18 0.80 -1.90 -7.32
N PHE A 19 -0.40 -1.47 -7.68
CA PHE A 19 -0.72 -0.04 -7.78
C PHE A 19 -0.63 0.65 -6.41
N GLY A 20 -1.05 -0.02 -5.34
CA GLY A 20 -0.86 0.46 -3.97
C GLY A 20 0.61 0.73 -3.65
N LEU A 21 1.49 -0.24 -3.96
CA LEU A 21 2.94 -0.07 -3.85
C LEU A 21 3.44 1.08 -4.71
N PHE A 22 3.02 1.20 -5.96
CA PHE A 22 3.44 2.29 -6.84
C PHE A 22 3.15 3.68 -6.24
N PHE A 23 1.91 3.92 -5.80
CA PHE A 23 1.54 5.19 -5.17
C PHE A 23 2.25 5.42 -3.84
N TYR A 24 2.41 4.36 -3.05
CA TYR A 24 3.18 4.39 -1.81
C TYR A 24 4.64 4.80 -2.06
N TYR A 25 5.33 4.17 -3.00
CA TYR A 25 6.71 4.52 -3.35
C TYR A 25 6.82 5.96 -3.87
N MET A 26 5.95 6.36 -4.79
CA MET A 26 5.95 7.73 -5.35
C MET A 26 5.70 8.79 -4.27
N GLY A 27 4.71 8.57 -3.40
CA GLY A 27 4.38 9.51 -2.35
C GLY A 27 5.50 9.65 -1.31
N ASN A 28 6.05 8.52 -0.86
CA ASN A 28 7.15 8.54 0.09
C ASN A 28 8.46 9.09 -0.54
N LEU A 29 8.70 8.94 -1.84
CA LEU A 29 9.85 9.61 -2.51
C LEU A 29 9.73 11.13 -2.43
N VAL A 30 8.54 11.68 -2.65
CA VAL A 30 8.30 13.13 -2.50
C VAL A 30 8.50 13.55 -1.04
N LEU A 31 8.00 12.77 -0.09
CA LEU A 31 8.14 13.06 1.33
C LEU A 31 9.56 12.93 1.86
N ALA A 32 10.36 12.02 1.30
CA ALA A 32 11.76 11.84 1.65
C ALA A 32 12.55 13.16 1.53
N MET A 33 12.18 14.02 0.56
CA MET A 33 12.80 15.34 0.38
C MET A 33 12.59 16.30 1.57
N SER A 34 11.61 16.04 2.43
CA SER A 34 11.27 16.86 3.59
C SER A 34 11.77 16.28 4.92
N VAL A 35 12.45 15.13 4.90
CA VAL A 35 12.96 14.46 6.11
C VAL A 35 14.45 14.73 6.27
N SER A 36 14.92 14.87 7.50
CA SER A 36 16.34 15.13 7.83
C SER A 36 17.28 13.99 7.42
N SER A 37 16.79 12.75 7.33
CA SER A 37 17.57 11.57 6.98
C SER A 37 16.83 10.74 5.92
N PRO A 38 16.83 11.20 4.65
CA PRO A 38 16.06 10.58 3.57
C PRO A 38 16.48 9.14 3.30
N GLU A 39 17.77 8.81 3.44
CA GLU A 39 18.31 7.46 3.20
C GLU A 39 17.70 6.42 4.14
N VAL A 40 17.66 6.73 5.45
CA VAL A 40 17.09 5.84 6.48
C VAL A 40 15.59 5.65 6.24
N TYR A 41 14.89 6.73 5.89
CA TYR A 41 13.47 6.70 5.59
C TYR A 41 13.15 5.81 4.38
N LEU A 42 13.89 5.96 3.28
CA LEU A 42 13.73 5.14 2.07
C LEU A 42 14.10 3.68 2.32
N LEU A 43 15.14 3.41 3.12
CA LEU A 43 15.54 2.04 3.48
C LEU A 43 14.45 1.36 4.33
N LEU A 44 13.88 2.06 5.31
CA LEU A 44 12.78 1.56 6.13
C LEU A 44 11.55 1.24 5.28
N MET A 45 11.23 2.13 4.34
CA MET A 45 10.14 1.96 3.38
C MET A 45 10.33 0.74 2.47
N ALA A 46 11.53 0.58 1.91
CA ALA A 46 11.85 -0.60 1.12
C ALA A 46 11.72 -1.88 1.97
N ALA A 47 12.30 -1.90 3.16
CA ALA A 47 12.29 -3.05 4.07
C ALA A 47 10.86 -3.47 4.49
N LEU A 48 10.00 -2.50 4.84
CA LEU A 48 8.62 -2.78 5.25
C LEU A 48 7.72 -3.23 4.09
N SER A 49 8.10 -2.96 2.84
CA SER A 49 7.39 -3.47 1.67
C SER A 49 7.75 -4.92 1.29
N VAL A 50 8.87 -5.45 1.80
CA VAL A 50 9.35 -6.81 1.47
C VAL A 50 8.31 -7.89 1.75
N PRO A 51 7.64 -7.93 2.92
CA PRO A 51 6.62 -8.95 3.19
C PRO A 51 5.48 -8.95 2.17
N LEU A 52 5.07 -7.76 1.70
CA LEU A 52 4.05 -7.63 0.67
C LEU A 52 4.54 -8.20 -0.67
N LEU A 53 5.75 -7.84 -1.10
CA LEU A 53 6.35 -8.36 -2.34
C LEU A 53 6.49 -9.89 -2.30
N VAL A 54 7.01 -10.44 -1.21
CA VAL A 54 7.14 -11.89 -1.00
C VAL A 54 5.76 -12.56 -0.99
N GLY A 55 4.78 -11.96 -0.30
CA GLY A 55 3.41 -12.45 -0.26
C GLY A 55 2.76 -12.48 -1.63
N LEU A 56 2.96 -11.45 -2.46
CA LEU A 56 2.44 -11.39 -3.82
C LEU A 56 3.10 -12.44 -4.73
N PHE A 57 4.42 -12.63 -4.60
CA PHE A 57 5.19 -13.61 -5.36
C PHE A 57 4.75 -15.04 -5.02
N MET A 58 4.77 -15.40 -3.72
CA MET A 58 4.37 -16.72 -3.23
C MET A 58 2.85 -16.94 -3.26
N ARG A 59 2.07 -15.90 -3.58
CA ARG A 59 0.61 -15.88 -3.49
C ARG A 59 0.11 -16.26 -2.09
N ASN A 60 0.89 -15.94 -1.06
CA ASN A 60 0.58 -16.24 0.33
C ASN A 60 -0.25 -15.12 0.94
N ARG A 61 -1.52 -15.42 1.25
CA ARG A 61 -2.48 -14.44 1.78
C ARG A 61 -2.01 -13.74 3.05
N VAL A 62 -1.35 -14.47 3.94
CA VAL A 62 -0.95 -13.95 5.25
C VAL A 62 0.13 -12.90 5.06
N LEU A 63 1.12 -13.20 4.23
CA LEU A 63 2.20 -12.27 3.91
C LEU A 63 1.70 -11.03 3.16
N VAL A 64 0.72 -11.17 2.25
CA VAL A 64 0.10 -10.01 1.59
C VAL A 64 -0.59 -9.11 2.60
N ILE A 65 -1.43 -9.67 3.47
CA ILE A 65 -2.17 -8.89 4.48
C ILE A 65 -1.22 -8.22 5.47
N VAL A 66 -0.25 -8.98 6.00
CA VAL A 66 0.75 -8.44 6.93
C VAL A 66 1.58 -7.34 6.26
N GLY A 67 2.01 -7.55 5.01
CA GLY A 67 2.74 -6.55 4.25
C GLY A 67 1.95 -5.26 4.01
N CYS A 68 0.65 -5.37 3.69
CA CYS A 68 -0.23 -4.20 3.58
C CYS A 68 -0.37 -3.47 4.93
N ILE A 69 -0.51 -4.19 6.04
CA ILE A 69 -0.59 -3.58 7.38
C ILE A 69 0.70 -2.83 7.72
N LEU A 70 1.87 -3.43 7.46
CA LEU A 70 3.16 -2.79 7.70
C LEU A 70 3.35 -1.52 6.86
N ALA A 71 2.92 -1.54 5.59
CA ALA A 71 2.94 -0.36 4.73
C ALA A 71 2.02 0.75 5.28
N LEU A 72 0.81 0.41 5.71
CA LEU A 72 -0.13 1.36 6.34
C LEU A 72 0.43 1.99 7.62
N LEU A 73 1.09 1.19 8.47
CA LEU A 73 1.71 1.69 9.70
C LEU A 73 2.84 2.67 9.42
N GLN A 74 3.61 2.46 8.35
CA GLN A 74 4.59 3.45 7.92
C GLN A 74 3.91 4.70 7.37
N GLY A 75 2.84 4.56 6.57
CA GLY A 75 2.07 5.66 5.99
C GLY A 75 1.43 6.60 7.03
N ALA A 76 1.20 6.14 8.27
CA ALA A 76 0.64 6.97 9.33
C ALA A 76 1.49 8.21 9.68
N GLY A 77 2.82 8.14 9.58
CA GLY A 77 3.71 9.31 9.77
C GLY A 77 3.58 10.37 8.65
N PRO A 78 3.70 9.99 7.38
CA PRO A 78 3.35 10.77 6.19
C PRO A 78 1.98 11.45 6.21
N ILE A 79 0.93 10.78 6.70
CA ILE A 79 -0.42 11.36 6.76
C ILE A 79 -0.46 12.55 7.74
N ALA A 80 0.34 12.53 8.82
CA ALA A 80 0.48 13.71 9.67
C ALA A 80 1.13 14.88 8.92
N SER A 81 2.01 14.63 7.94
CA SER A 81 2.66 15.67 7.12
C SER A 81 1.75 16.31 6.05
N LEU A 82 0.64 15.66 5.66
CA LEU A 82 -0.41 16.26 4.82
C LEU A 82 -0.98 17.53 5.43
N VAL A 83 -1.04 17.57 6.77
CA VAL A 83 -1.54 18.72 7.53
C VAL A 83 -0.54 19.89 7.49
N PHE A 84 0.76 19.61 7.28
CA PHE A 84 1.79 20.59 7.58
C PHE A 84 2.57 21.15 6.39
N ASN A 85 2.91 20.43 5.31
CA ASN A 85 3.65 21.06 4.18
C ASN A 85 3.80 20.26 2.85
N ALA A 86 3.41 18.99 2.75
CA ALA A 86 3.69 18.17 1.55
C ALA A 86 2.43 17.49 0.97
N ALA A 87 1.46 18.32 0.57
CA ALA A 87 0.13 17.89 0.13
C ALA A 87 0.15 16.83 -0.99
N ALA A 88 1.04 16.95 -1.97
CA ALA A 88 1.11 16.03 -3.10
C ALA A 88 1.67 14.65 -2.71
N GLY A 89 2.78 14.60 -1.97
CA GLY A 89 3.40 13.35 -1.51
C GLY A 89 2.47 12.59 -0.58
N GLY A 90 1.85 13.29 0.37
CA GLY A 90 0.87 12.71 1.27
C GLY A 90 -0.40 12.21 0.56
N LEU A 91 -0.89 12.88 -0.48
CA LEU A 91 -2.06 12.44 -1.24
C LEU A 91 -1.77 11.14 -2.00
N LEU A 92 -0.56 10.99 -2.54
CA LEU A 92 -0.10 9.76 -3.17
C LEU A 92 -0.02 8.61 -2.15
N VAL A 93 0.56 8.85 -0.97
CA VAL A 93 0.59 7.84 0.11
C VAL A 93 -0.82 7.44 0.51
N LEU A 94 -1.72 8.40 0.74
CA LEU A 94 -3.12 8.13 1.08
C LEU A 94 -3.83 7.31 -0.01
N THR A 95 -3.56 7.59 -1.27
CA THR A 95 -4.10 6.80 -2.40
C THR A 95 -3.58 5.36 -2.34
N GLY A 96 -2.29 5.17 -2.04
CA GLY A 96 -1.70 3.85 -1.81
C GLY A 96 -2.35 3.12 -0.62
N ASP A 97 -2.59 3.83 0.48
CA ASP A 97 -3.21 3.28 1.69
C ASP A 97 -4.63 2.78 1.43
N VAL A 98 -5.44 3.54 0.69
CA VAL A 98 -6.78 3.09 0.27
C VAL A 98 -6.69 1.79 -0.53
N LEU A 99 -5.72 1.67 -1.44
CA LEU A 99 -5.51 0.44 -2.22
C LEU A 99 -5.02 -0.73 -1.35
N PHE A 100 -4.21 -0.48 -0.31
CA PHE A 100 -3.81 -1.50 0.64
C PHE A 100 -4.98 -1.98 1.50
N VAL A 101 -5.85 -1.08 1.96
CA VAL A 101 -7.08 -1.45 2.67
C VAL A 101 -7.98 -2.31 1.78
N VAL A 102 -8.18 -1.90 0.52
CA VAL A 102 -8.94 -2.69 -0.46
C VAL A 102 -8.29 -4.06 -0.68
N THR A 103 -6.96 -4.12 -0.79
CA THR A 103 -6.21 -5.39 -0.92
C THR A 103 -6.48 -6.30 0.27
N ILE A 104 -6.38 -5.80 1.50
CA ILE A 104 -6.63 -6.56 2.73
C ILE A 104 -8.04 -7.14 2.71
N VAL A 105 -9.05 -6.32 2.39
CA VAL A 105 -10.45 -6.76 2.36
C VAL A 105 -10.67 -7.85 1.31
N ILE A 106 -10.13 -7.68 0.10
CA ILE A 106 -10.30 -8.64 -0.99
C ILE A 106 -9.58 -9.96 -0.65
N TRP A 107 -8.35 -9.91 -0.17
CA TRP A 107 -7.59 -11.11 0.17
C TRP A 107 -8.15 -11.84 1.40
N ALA A 108 -8.68 -11.11 2.39
CA ALA A 108 -9.36 -11.72 3.53
C ALA A 108 -10.66 -12.43 3.12
N LYS A 109 -11.44 -11.84 2.20
CA LYS A 109 -12.69 -12.44 1.70
C LYS A 109 -12.48 -13.63 0.75
N ASN A 110 -11.34 -13.68 0.06
CA ASN A 110 -10.98 -14.79 -0.83
C ASN A 110 -10.24 -15.93 -0.10
N ALA A 111 -10.34 -16.00 1.23
CA ALA A 111 -9.86 -17.13 2.03
C ALA A 111 -10.72 -18.38 1.76
N LYS A 112 -10.48 -19.05 0.63
CA LYS A 112 -10.79 -20.47 0.42
C LYS A 112 -9.50 -21.26 0.47
#